data_AF-A0A2A9LQK3-F1
#
_entry.id   AF-A0A2A9LQK3-F1
#
_cell.length_a   1.000
_cell.length_b   1.000
_cell.length_c   1.000
_cell.angle_alpha   90.00
_cell.angle_beta   90.00
_cell.angle_gamma   90.00
#
_symmetry.space_group_name_H-M   'P 1'
#
loop_
_entity.id
_entity.type
_entity.pdbx_description
1 polymer ?
#
loop_
_entity_poly.entity_id
_entity_poly.type
_entity_poly.pdbx_seq_one_letter_code
_entity_poly.pdbx_strand_id
1 'polypeptide(L)'
;MPKLSRHLLSALAASLCMSFAHAADLSHWPADSAKALNAMIAEHANRGDYAVFDADNTTYRYDLEESLLPYLENRGVLTRDSLDPSLKLIPFKDSADYKESLTSYYYRLCEIDDLVCYPWIAQAFAGLSLADLKRHIDAMLADGKPVPIRYWQGDKVVDGAANPPRFFRGMQELYNVLRENGIEVYVMTAAHEELARLVLSDPKYGYNVKPQNVIGVTTLLRNPATGALTTSRLQIKAGKYDEAANRTLVITPFLMNPMTWYEGKLGSIVGWIDQWKKPVLVAGDTPTSDGYMLLNATDVARGGVRVWVNKKDKQMAQIRAWSDESAAKQKALGLPVTADKNWIVVKPDAIQ
;
A
#
# COMPACT_ATOMS: atom_id res chain seq x y z
N MET A 1 46.28 -57.98 -34.64
CA MET A 1 46.13 -57.98 -33.16
C MET A 1 45.55 -56.63 -32.72
N PRO A 2 44.62 -56.62 -31.75
CA PRO A 2 43.64 -55.55 -31.53
C PRO A 2 44.07 -54.55 -30.46
N LYS A 3 43.41 -53.38 -30.43
CA LYS A 3 42.82 -52.68 -29.26
C LYS A 3 42.22 -51.35 -29.75
N LEU A 4 40.90 -51.17 -29.67
CA LEU A 4 40.18 -50.52 -28.55
C LEU A 4 40.83 -49.17 -28.20
N SER A 5 40.16 -48.04 -28.07
CA SER A 5 38.75 -47.67 -28.07
C SER A 5 38.73 -46.16 -27.75
N ARG A 6 37.69 -45.44 -28.20
CA ARG A 6 36.91 -44.43 -27.44
C ARG A 6 36.39 -43.34 -28.38
N HIS A 7 35.14 -43.57 -28.78
CA HIS A 7 34.22 -42.51 -29.14
C HIS A 7 34.04 -41.57 -27.94
N LEU A 8 34.17 -40.27 -28.18
CA LEU A 8 33.58 -39.23 -27.35
C LEU A 8 32.51 -38.55 -28.21
N LEU A 9 31.27 -39.02 -28.07
CA LEU A 9 30.08 -38.28 -28.43
C LEU A 9 29.81 -37.29 -27.28
N SER A 10 30.08 -36.01 -27.52
CA SER A 10 29.63 -34.93 -26.65
C SER A 10 28.13 -34.72 -26.86
N ALA A 11 27.32 -35.28 -25.97
CA ALA A 11 25.90 -34.98 -25.86
C ALA A 11 25.73 -33.58 -25.24
N LEU A 12 25.22 -32.64 -26.02
CA LEU A 12 24.80 -31.33 -25.54
C LEU A 12 23.43 -31.49 -24.86
N ALA A 13 23.41 -31.67 -23.54
CA ALA A 13 22.18 -31.63 -22.77
C ALA A 13 21.84 -30.16 -22.45
N ALA A 14 20.91 -29.58 -23.22
CA ALA A 14 20.28 -28.32 -22.88
C ALA A 14 19.32 -28.57 -21.70
N SER A 15 19.74 -28.23 -20.49
CA SER A 15 18.87 -28.19 -19.32
C SER A 15 17.93 -27.00 -19.42
N LEU A 16 16.74 -27.22 -20.00
CA LEU A 16 15.60 -26.33 -19.82
C LEU A 16 15.12 -26.50 -18.37
N CYS A 17 15.59 -25.63 -17.47
CA CYS A 17 14.90 -25.42 -16.20
C CYS A 17 13.57 -24.72 -16.50
N MET A 18 12.54 -25.50 -16.82
CA MET A 18 11.17 -25.03 -16.67
C MET A 18 10.91 -24.90 -15.17
N SER A 19 11.09 -23.69 -14.64
CA SER A 19 10.47 -23.30 -13.38
C SER A 19 8.97 -23.37 -13.59
N PHE A 20 8.35 -24.50 -13.24
CA PHE A 20 6.91 -24.56 -13.05
C PHE A 20 6.61 -23.72 -11.81
N ALA A 21 6.41 -22.42 -12.02
CA ALA A 21 5.60 -21.63 -11.10
C ALA A 21 4.25 -22.37 -11.05
N HIS A 22 3.96 -23.04 -9.94
CA HIS A 22 2.58 -23.40 -9.63
C HIS A 22 1.81 -22.09 -9.73
N ALA A 23 0.85 -21.99 -10.66
CA ALA A 23 -0.09 -20.88 -10.64
C ALA A 23 -0.58 -20.78 -9.19
N ALA A 24 -0.31 -19.66 -8.53
CA ALA A 24 -0.63 -19.57 -7.12
C ALA A 24 -2.13 -19.84 -6.94
N ASP A 25 -2.49 -20.79 -6.08
CA ASP A 25 -3.91 -21.01 -5.79
C ASP A 25 -4.34 -19.93 -4.79
N LEU A 26 -5.58 -19.47 -4.88
CA LEU A 26 -6.18 -18.54 -3.91
C LEU A 26 -6.61 -19.31 -2.65
N SER A 27 -5.67 -20.04 -2.05
CA SER A 27 -5.92 -21.03 -1.01
C SER A 27 -6.27 -20.42 0.34
N HIS A 28 -5.83 -19.20 0.60
CA HIS A 28 -6.17 -18.41 1.79
C HIS A 28 -7.36 -17.48 1.51
N TRP A 29 -8.25 -17.84 0.61
CA TRP A 29 -9.51 -17.12 0.39
C TRP A 29 -10.71 -18.01 0.69
N PRO A 30 -11.82 -17.46 1.24
CA PRO A 30 -13.09 -18.18 1.30
C PRO A 30 -13.48 -18.69 -0.09
N ALA A 31 -13.99 -19.92 -0.18
CA ALA A 31 -14.21 -20.61 -1.44
C ALA A 31 -15.02 -19.79 -2.47
N ASP A 32 -16.09 -19.13 -2.04
CA ASP A 32 -16.90 -18.29 -2.93
C ASP A 32 -16.16 -17.03 -3.39
N SER A 33 -15.31 -16.46 -2.53
CA SER A 33 -14.45 -15.31 -2.89
C SER A 33 -13.38 -15.73 -3.89
N ALA A 34 -12.69 -16.84 -3.62
CA ALA A 34 -11.68 -17.42 -4.52
C ALA A 34 -12.29 -17.72 -5.90
N LYS A 35 -13.49 -18.30 -5.93
CA LYS A 35 -14.22 -18.58 -7.18
C LYS A 35 -14.52 -17.30 -7.98
N ALA A 36 -15.00 -16.25 -7.31
CA ALA A 36 -15.29 -14.97 -7.97
C ALA A 36 -14.02 -14.28 -8.48
N LEU A 37 -12.94 -14.30 -7.69
CA LEU A 37 -11.64 -13.77 -8.10
C LEU A 37 -11.07 -14.54 -9.30
N ASN A 38 -11.06 -15.87 -9.24
CA ASN A 38 -10.58 -16.72 -10.34
C ASN A 38 -11.39 -16.52 -11.64
N ALA A 39 -12.71 -16.32 -11.54
CA ALA A 39 -13.54 -16.01 -12.70
C ALA A 39 -13.17 -14.66 -13.34
N MET A 40 -12.97 -13.62 -12.53
CA MET A 40 -12.51 -12.31 -13.03
C MET A 40 -11.11 -12.42 -13.64
N ILE A 41 -10.18 -13.11 -12.98
CA ILE A 41 -8.81 -13.30 -13.49
C ILE A 41 -8.81 -14.01 -14.84
N ALA A 42 -9.58 -15.09 -14.98
CA ALA A 42 -9.67 -15.85 -16.22
C ALA A 42 -10.23 -15.02 -17.38
N GLU A 43 -11.23 -14.18 -17.14
CA GLU A 43 -11.80 -13.28 -18.15
C GLU A 43 -10.82 -12.19 -18.60
N HIS A 44 -9.94 -11.74 -17.70
CA HIS A 44 -9.03 -10.60 -17.93
C HIS A 44 -7.57 -10.98 -18.23
N ALA A 45 -7.24 -12.27 -18.21
CA ALA A 45 -5.87 -12.77 -18.35
C ALA A 45 -5.22 -12.32 -19.68
N ASN A 46 -4.01 -11.75 -19.59
CA ASN A 46 -3.16 -11.37 -20.72
C ASN A 46 -3.78 -10.34 -21.68
N ARG A 47 -4.71 -9.51 -21.20
CA ARG A 47 -5.37 -8.44 -21.98
C ARG A 47 -4.79 -7.05 -21.71
N GLY A 48 -3.66 -6.99 -21.01
CA GLY A 48 -3.05 -5.76 -20.50
C GLY A 48 -3.94 -5.02 -19.51
N ASP A 49 -4.91 -5.69 -18.89
CA ASP A 49 -5.76 -5.14 -17.83
C ASP A 49 -4.93 -4.96 -16.53
N TYR A 50 -5.46 -4.21 -15.56
CA TYR A 50 -4.73 -3.92 -14.32
C TYR A 50 -5.64 -3.92 -13.08
N ALA A 51 -5.04 -4.12 -11.92
CA ALA A 51 -5.67 -4.12 -10.61
C ALA A 51 -5.02 -3.07 -9.69
N VAL A 52 -5.81 -2.50 -8.78
CA VAL A 52 -5.36 -1.47 -7.83
C VAL A 52 -5.71 -1.88 -6.41
N PHE A 53 -4.75 -1.79 -5.51
CA PHE A 53 -4.92 -2.16 -4.11
C PHE A 53 -4.52 -1.00 -3.20
N ASP A 54 -5.29 -0.75 -2.15
CA ASP A 54 -4.75 -0.06 -0.98
C ASP A 54 -3.72 -0.93 -0.24
N ALA A 55 -2.85 -0.31 0.55
CA ALA A 55 -1.82 -1.01 1.32
C ALA A 55 -2.27 -1.35 2.74
N ASP A 56 -2.31 -0.35 3.63
CA ASP A 56 -2.52 -0.53 5.07
C ASP A 56 -3.91 -1.06 5.37
N ASN A 57 -4.01 -2.15 6.13
CA ASN A 57 -5.24 -2.93 6.40
C ASN A 57 -5.95 -3.60 5.20
N THR A 58 -5.55 -3.31 3.96
CA THR A 58 -6.04 -4.00 2.76
C THR A 58 -5.08 -5.10 2.30
N THR A 59 -3.85 -4.75 1.98
CA THR A 59 -2.82 -5.67 1.49
C THR A 59 -2.18 -6.47 2.62
N TYR A 60 -2.05 -5.85 3.79
CA TYR A 60 -1.59 -6.48 5.03
C TYR A 60 -2.43 -5.98 6.20
N ARG A 61 -2.46 -6.74 7.30
CA ARG A 61 -3.15 -6.30 8.52
C ARG A 61 -2.34 -5.21 9.21
N TYR A 62 -3.05 -4.28 9.85
CA TYR A 62 -2.47 -3.13 10.55
C TYR A 62 -1.83 -2.12 9.59
N ASP A 63 -1.09 -1.19 10.14
CA ASP A 63 -0.67 0.03 9.47
C ASP A 63 0.85 0.23 9.62
N LEU A 64 1.51 0.53 8.50
CA LEU A 64 2.96 0.68 8.44
C LEU A 64 3.42 1.97 9.14
N GLU A 65 2.77 3.10 8.89
CA GLU A 65 3.22 4.38 9.41
C GLU A 65 2.84 4.56 10.88
N GLU A 66 1.62 4.14 11.26
CA GLU A 66 1.16 4.21 12.66
C GLU A 66 1.94 3.28 13.60
N SER A 67 2.63 2.27 13.06
CA SER A 67 3.56 1.44 13.84
C SER A 67 5.02 1.91 13.73
N LEU A 68 5.45 2.40 12.56
CA LEU A 68 6.82 2.88 12.34
C LEU A 68 7.11 4.18 13.12
N LEU A 69 6.16 5.11 13.17
CA LEU A 69 6.30 6.37 13.92
C LEU A 69 6.69 6.13 15.39
N PRO A 70 5.90 5.39 16.20
CA PRO A 70 6.29 5.10 17.57
C PRO A 70 7.50 4.16 17.67
N TYR A 71 7.74 3.30 16.67
CA TYR A 71 8.91 2.41 16.68
C TYR A 71 10.23 3.19 16.61
N LEU A 72 10.27 4.23 15.78
CA LEU A 72 11.40 5.15 15.66
C LEU A 72 11.51 6.08 16.87
N GLU A 73 10.38 6.57 17.38
CA GLU A 73 10.34 7.41 18.58
C GLU A 73 10.88 6.69 19.81
N ASN A 74 10.44 5.46 20.07
CA ASN A 74 10.92 4.64 21.18
C ASN A 74 12.43 4.32 21.09
N ARG A 75 13.05 4.52 19.92
CA ARG A 75 14.50 4.32 19.69
C ARG A 75 15.27 5.64 19.65
N GLY A 76 14.61 6.78 19.85
CA GLY A 76 15.23 8.11 19.76
C GLY A 76 15.66 8.51 18.36
N VAL A 77 15.18 7.82 17.32
CA VAL A 77 15.53 8.11 15.91
C VAL A 77 14.68 9.26 15.37
N LEU A 78 13.39 9.25 15.67
CA LEU A 78 12.45 10.30 15.32
C LEU A 78 11.86 10.89 16.61
N THR A 79 12.27 12.10 16.95
CA THR A 79 11.86 12.80 18.17
C THR A 79 11.29 14.18 17.80
N ARG A 80 10.73 14.91 18.76
CA ARG A 80 10.29 16.30 18.53
C ARG A 80 11.41 17.24 18.09
N ASP A 81 12.63 16.93 18.50
CA ASP A 81 13.80 17.74 18.17
C ASP A 81 14.24 17.50 16.72
N SER A 82 14.10 16.26 16.24
CA SER A 82 14.37 15.90 14.84
C SER A 82 13.17 16.09 13.90
N LEU A 83 11.95 16.25 14.43
CA LEU A 83 10.76 16.55 13.63
C LEU A 83 10.95 17.87 12.88
N ASP A 84 10.72 17.84 11.57
CA ASP A 84 10.84 19.03 10.72
C ASP A 84 10.00 20.19 11.30
N PRO A 85 10.57 21.40 11.44
CA PRO A 85 9.85 22.54 12.00
C PRO A 85 8.52 22.86 11.30
N SER A 86 8.39 22.59 9.99
CA SER A 86 7.14 22.83 9.25
C SER A 86 5.99 21.94 9.71
N LEU A 87 6.28 20.85 10.43
CA LEU A 87 5.31 19.87 10.92
C LEU A 87 4.88 20.14 12.37
N LYS A 88 5.37 21.20 13.01
CA LYS A 88 4.93 21.63 14.35
C LYS A 88 3.70 22.53 14.25
N LEU A 89 2.62 22.00 13.69
CA LEU A 89 1.39 22.72 13.31
C LEU A 89 0.63 23.32 14.51
N ILE A 90 0.63 22.62 15.64
CA ILE A 90 0.03 23.03 16.91
C ILE A 90 1.04 22.89 18.07
N PRO A 91 0.85 23.57 19.21
CA PRO A 91 1.68 23.35 20.39
C PRO A 91 1.60 21.90 20.88
N PHE A 92 2.70 21.36 21.39
CA PHE A 92 2.69 20.10 22.13
C PHE A 92 1.94 20.27 23.45
N LYS A 93 1.08 19.31 23.79
CA LYS A 93 0.28 19.28 25.03
C LYS A 93 1.08 18.58 26.13
N ASP A 94 2.09 19.26 26.66
CA ASP A 94 2.91 18.75 27.77
C ASP A 94 2.22 18.91 29.13
N SER A 95 2.48 17.97 30.05
CA SER A 95 2.12 18.05 31.46
C SER A 95 3.31 17.69 32.34
N ALA A 96 3.17 17.83 33.66
CA ALA A 96 4.24 17.48 34.61
C ALA A 96 4.68 16.01 34.48
N ASP A 97 3.76 15.11 34.14
CA ASP A 97 3.98 13.66 34.13
C ASP A 97 4.02 13.06 32.71
N TYR A 98 3.87 13.90 31.68
CA TYR A 98 3.83 13.45 30.30
C TYR A 98 4.34 14.51 29.32
N LYS A 99 5.46 14.17 28.69
CA LYS A 99 5.93 14.82 27.48
C LYS A 99 5.25 14.12 26.29
N GLU A 100 4.22 14.75 25.72
CA GLU A 100 3.51 14.30 24.51
C GLU A 100 4.35 13.58 23.44
N SER A 101 3.96 12.35 23.07
CA SER A 101 4.61 11.61 21.99
C SER A 101 4.23 12.18 20.62
N LEU A 102 5.04 11.90 19.59
CA LEU A 102 4.68 12.19 18.20
C LEU A 102 3.42 11.42 17.78
N THR A 103 3.21 10.20 18.29
CA THR A 103 1.97 9.45 18.08
C THR A 103 0.76 10.19 18.65
N SER A 104 0.86 10.72 19.87
CA SER A 104 -0.20 11.52 20.47
C SER A 104 -0.45 12.79 19.69
N TYR A 105 0.62 13.45 19.24
CA TYR A 105 0.54 14.63 18.42
C TYR A 105 -0.22 14.36 17.12
N TYR A 106 0.13 13.28 16.41
CA TYR A 106 -0.58 12.78 15.23
C TYR A 106 -2.07 12.56 15.50
N TYR A 107 -2.43 11.87 16.59
CA TYR A 107 -3.85 11.64 16.93
C TYR A 107 -4.60 12.95 17.16
N ARG A 108 -4.01 13.93 17.83
CA ARG A 108 -4.63 15.26 17.99
C ARG A 108 -4.73 16.03 16.68
N LEU A 109 -3.84 15.81 15.72
CA LEU A 109 -4.00 16.36 14.38
C LEU A 109 -5.19 15.72 13.65
N CYS A 110 -5.43 14.41 13.83
CA CYS A 110 -6.61 13.75 13.27
C CYS A 110 -7.92 14.22 13.91
N GLU A 111 -7.88 14.69 15.17
CA GLU A 111 -9.03 15.35 15.80
C GLU A 111 -9.36 16.71 15.15
N ILE A 112 -8.39 17.37 14.50
CA ILE A 112 -8.65 18.57 13.69
C ILE A 112 -9.34 18.15 12.40
N ASP A 113 -8.67 17.32 11.59
CA ASP A 113 -9.22 16.70 10.38
C ASP A 113 -8.26 15.63 9.85
N ASP A 114 -8.79 14.58 9.19
CA ASP A 114 -7.99 13.58 8.48
C ASP A 114 -7.11 14.25 7.40
N LEU A 115 -7.60 15.31 6.74
CA LEU A 115 -6.86 16.09 5.75
C LEU A 115 -5.66 16.85 6.34
N VAL A 116 -5.57 16.96 7.67
CA VAL A 116 -4.38 17.48 8.37
C VAL A 116 -3.44 16.35 8.73
N CYS A 117 -3.94 15.24 9.28
CA CYS A 117 -3.06 14.20 9.83
C CYS A 117 -2.52 13.19 8.81
N TYR A 118 -3.26 12.91 7.73
CA TYR A 118 -2.81 12.03 6.64
C TYR A 118 -1.51 12.52 5.97
N PRO A 119 -1.43 13.79 5.50
CA PRO A 119 -0.16 14.31 5.01
C PRO A 119 0.91 14.30 6.10
N TRP A 120 0.54 14.68 7.33
CA TRP A 120 1.49 14.86 8.42
C TRP A 120 2.25 13.57 8.75
N ILE A 121 1.56 12.43 8.86
CA ILE A 121 2.22 11.18 9.23
C ILE A 121 3.20 10.70 8.15
N ALA A 122 2.84 10.84 6.87
CA ALA A 122 3.74 10.56 5.76
C ALA A 122 4.96 11.51 5.74
N GLN A 123 4.75 12.79 6.09
CA GLN A 123 5.82 13.80 6.17
C GLN A 123 6.71 13.65 7.41
N ALA A 124 6.23 13.03 8.49
CA ALA A 124 6.91 12.97 9.79
C ALA A 124 8.29 12.31 9.72
N PHE A 125 8.54 11.49 8.70
CA PHE A 125 9.81 10.83 8.43
C PHE A 125 10.85 11.71 7.71
N ALA A 126 10.55 13.00 7.49
CA ALA A 126 11.48 13.96 6.92
C ALA A 126 12.80 14.03 7.70
N GLY A 127 13.90 14.16 6.97
CA GLY A 127 15.26 14.11 7.53
C GLY A 127 15.89 12.73 7.58
N LEU A 128 15.11 11.65 7.37
CA LEU A 128 15.63 10.28 7.31
C LEU A 128 15.89 9.83 5.87
N SER A 129 16.96 9.06 5.66
CA SER A 129 17.24 8.47 4.35
C SER A 129 16.38 7.22 4.09
N LEU A 130 16.10 6.91 2.83
CA LEU A 130 15.34 5.71 2.47
C LEU A 130 16.07 4.42 2.91
N ALA A 131 17.40 4.40 2.91
CA ALA A 131 18.20 3.29 3.42
C ALA A 131 18.03 3.11 4.93
N ASP A 132 17.98 4.19 5.71
CA ASP A 132 17.77 4.12 7.16
C ASP A 132 16.36 3.64 7.48
N LEU A 133 15.36 4.19 6.80
CA LEU A 133 13.96 3.78 6.93
C LEU A 133 13.78 2.30 6.59
N LYS A 134 14.41 1.80 5.51
CA LYS A 134 14.38 0.37 5.17
C LYS A 134 14.92 -0.51 6.30
N ARG A 135 16.06 -0.14 6.91
CA ARG A 135 16.62 -0.93 8.03
C ARG A 135 15.67 -0.98 9.22
N HIS A 136 15.03 0.14 9.55
CA HIS A 136 14.08 0.20 10.66
C HIS A 136 12.79 -0.55 10.38
N ILE A 137 12.23 -0.42 9.18
CA ILE A 137 11.07 -1.19 8.72
C ILE A 137 11.36 -2.69 8.81
N ASP A 138 12.51 -3.13 8.31
CA ASP A 138 12.89 -4.54 8.34
C ASP A 138 13.04 -5.07 9.75
N ALA A 139 13.66 -4.30 10.64
CA ALA A 139 13.84 -4.67 12.04
C ALA A 139 12.48 -4.72 12.78
N MET A 140 11.57 -3.78 12.50
CA MET A 140 10.23 -3.76 13.08
C MET A 140 9.41 -4.97 12.64
N LEU A 141 9.39 -5.25 11.34
CA LEU A 141 8.66 -6.38 10.78
C LEU A 141 9.24 -7.74 11.23
N ALA A 142 10.56 -7.83 11.39
CA ALA A 142 11.22 -9.05 11.88
C ALA A 142 10.96 -9.30 13.37
N ASP A 143 10.89 -8.27 14.20
CA ASP A 143 10.53 -8.41 15.62
C ASP A 143 9.05 -8.78 15.78
N GLY A 144 8.17 -8.16 14.98
CA GLY A 144 6.74 -8.50 14.91
C GLY A 144 5.96 -8.25 16.21
N LYS A 145 6.57 -7.57 17.20
CA LYS A 145 5.95 -7.30 18.49
C LYS A 145 5.16 -5.99 18.47
N PRO A 146 4.07 -5.88 19.25
CA PRO A 146 3.39 -4.61 19.45
C PRO A 146 4.34 -3.53 19.98
N VAL A 147 4.29 -2.35 19.37
CA VAL A 147 5.10 -1.18 19.72
C VAL A 147 4.36 -0.38 20.79
N PRO A 148 4.93 -0.18 21.99
CA PRO A 148 4.28 0.60 23.04
C PRO A 148 4.05 2.05 22.61
N ILE A 149 2.87 2.58 22.91
CA ILE A 149 2.52 3.98 22.68
C ILE A 149 1.90 4.57 23.95
N ARG A 150 2.08 5.87 24.14
CA ARG A 150 1.41 6.64 25.20
C ARG A 150 0.88 7.92 24.58
N TYR A 151 -0.40 8.24 24.78
CA TYR A 151 -1.08 9.33 24.07
C TYR A 151 -2.23 9.97 24.85
N TRP A 152 -2.61 11.19 24.44
CA TRP A 152 -3.80 11.86 24.95
C TRP A 152 -5.08 11.25 24.36
N GLN A 153 -6.00 10.84 25.23
CA GLN A 153 -7.38 10.54 24.90
C GLN A 153 -8.28 11.55 25.64
N GLY A 154 -8.67 12.61 24.93
CA GLY A 154 -9.26 13.80 25.55
C GLY A 154 -8.29 14.43 26.55
N ASP A 155 -8.63 14.39 27.84
CA ASP A 155 -7.83 14.96 28.92
C ASP A 155 -7.09 13.93 29.77
N LYS A 156 -7.05 12.66 29.34
CA LYS A 156 -6.31 11.60 30.01
C LYS A 156 -5.15 11.10 29.15
N VAL A 157 -4.01 10.85 29.79
CA VAL A 157 -2.91 10.13 29.15
C VAL A 157 -3.16 8.64 29.33
N VAL A 158 -3.15 7.89 28.23
CA VAL A 158 -3.37 6.45 28.20
C VAL A 158 -2.21 5.73 27.53
N ASP A 159 -1.95 4.50 27.96
CA ASP A 159 -0.99 3.59 27.34
C ASP A 159 -1.71 2.65 26.37
N GLY A 160 -1.02 2.26 25.30
CA GLY A 160 -1.51 1.34 24.29
C GLY A 160 -0.38 0.67 23.53
N ALA A 161 -0.72 0.04 22.40
CA ALA A 161 0.27 -0.51 21.48
C ALA A 161 -0.18 -0.42 20.03
N ALA A 162 0.75 -0.11 19.14
CA ALA A 162 0.59 -0.20 17.69
C ALA A 162 1.17 -1.53 17.19
N ASN A 163 0.40 -2.30 16.42
CA ASN A 163 0.90 -3.56 15.87
C ASN A 163 1.62 -3.30 14.53
N PRO A 164 2.84 -3.82 14.33
CA PRO A 164 3.48 -3.83 13.02
C PRO A 164 2.63 -4.56 11.97
N PRO A 165 2.81 -4.25 10.68
CA PRO A 165 2.12 -4.95 9.60
C PRO A 165 2.25 -6.48 9.69
N ARG A 166 1.13 -7.18 9.48
CA ARG A 166 1.10 -8.63 9.35
C ARG A 166 0.55 -9.02 7.98
N PHE A 167 1.42 -9.50 7.11
CA PHE A 167 1.10 -9.76 5.70
C PHE A 167 -0.01 -10.81 5.55
N PHE A 168 -1.05 -10.46 4.79
CA PHE A 168 -2.14 -11.37 4.44
C PHE A 168 -1.64 -12.37 3.39
N ARG A 169 -1.63 -13.67 3.72
CA ARG A 169 -1.30 -14.74 2.77
C ARG A 169 -2.22 -14.70 1.55
N GLY A 170 -3.51 -14.48 1.74
CA GLY A 170 -4.46 -14.37 0.63
C GLY A 170 -4.13 -13.22 -0.33
N MET A 171 -3.67 -12.08 0.19
CA MET A 171 -3.27 -10.97 -0.68
C MET A 171 -1.95 -11.25 -1.41
N GLN A 172 -0.97 -11.90 -0.74
CA GLN A 172 0.25 -12.35 -1.42
C GLN A 172 -0.07 -13.29 -2.58
N GLU A 173 -0.99 -14.25 -2.38
CA GLU A 173 -1.48 -15.12 -3.45
C GLU A 173 -2.10 -14.31 -4.58
N LEU A 174 -3.10 -13.48 -4.27
CA LEU A 174 -3.83 -12.69 -5.27
C LEU A 174 -2.92 -11.80 -6.11
N TYR A 175 -1.95 -11.13 -5.48
CA TYR A 175 -0.95 -10.30 -6.18
C TYR A 175 -0.15 -11.12 -7.19
N ASN A 176 0.31 -12.31 -6.80
CA ASN A 176 1.11 -13.16 -7.67
C ASN A 176 0.26 -13.77 -8.79
N VAL A 177 -0.95 -14.26 -8.51
CA VAL A 177 -1.86 -14.82 -9.53
C VAL A 177 -2.22 -13.78 -10.59
N LEU A 178 -2.54 -12.55 -10.18
CA LEU A 178 -2.84 -11.47 -11.12
C LEU A 178 -1.67 -11.24 -12.09
N ARG A 179 -0.46 -11.14 -11.54
CA ARG A 179 0.77 -10.92 -12.33
C ARG A 179 1.10 -12.11 -13.24
N GLU A 180 0.95 -13.33 -12.75
CA GLU A 180 1.14 -14.57 -13.52
C GLU A 180 0.16 -14.67 -14.69
N ASN A 181 -1.03 -14.08 -14.56
CA ASN A 181 -2.05 -13.99 -15.60
C ASN A 181 -1.97 -12.68 -16.41
N GLY A 182 -0.85 -11.95 -16.35
CA GLY A 182 -0.65 -10.75 -17.17
C GLY A 182 -1.58 -9.58 -16.84
N ILE A 183 -2.13 -9.55 -15.62
CA ILE A 183 -2.87 -8.42 -15.06
C ILE A 183 -1.88 -7.59 -14.22
N GLU A 184 -1.64 -6.36 -14.63
CA GLU A 184 -0.67 -5.49 -13.97
C GLU A 184 -1.19 -5.08 -12.58
N VAL A 185 -0.35 -5.19 -11.54
CA VAL A 185 -0.73 -4.86 -10.17
C VAL A 185 -0.14 -3.52 -9.77
N TYR A 186 -1.01 -2.61 -9.30
CA TYR A 186 -0.67 -1.32 -8.73
C TYR A 186 -1.10 -1.24 -7.27
N VAL A 187 -0.34 -0.49 -6.49
CA VAL A 187 -0.69 -0.09 -5.14
C VAL A 187 -1.00 1.39 -5.14
N MET A 188 -2.10 1.78 -4.51
CA MET A 188 -2.57 3.15 -4.32
C MET A 188 -2.82 3.38 -2.84
N THR A 189 -1.78 3.81 -2.12
CA THR A 189 -1.78 3.93 -0.66
C THR A 189 -1.88 5.38 -0.17
N ALA A 190 -2.51 5.58 0.99
CA ALA A 190 -2.48 6.84 1.72
C ALA A 190 -1.22 7.01 2.59
N ALA A 191 -0.35 6.01 2.66
CA ALA A 191 0.98 6.09 3.28
C ALA A 191 2.01 6.70 2.32
N HIS A 192 3.18 7.08 2.84
CA HIS A 192 4.31 7.57 2.06
C HIS A 192 4.76 6.54 1.00
N GLU A 193 4.83 6.98 -0.25
CA GLU A 193 5.07 6.13 -1.43
C GLU A 193 6.33 5.26 -1.26
N GLU A 194 7.41 5.87 -0.79
CA GLU A 194 8.68 5.16 -0.59
C GLU A 194 8.58 4.12 0.54
N LEU A 195 7.87 4.38 1.64
CA LEU A 195 7.77 3.44 2.75
C LEU A 195 6.98 2.19 2.32
N ALA A 196 5.86 2.40 1.64
CA ALA A 196 5.10 1.30 1.06
C ALA A 196 5.92 0.52 0.02
N ARG A 197 6.69 1.21 -0.82
CA ARG A 197 7.56 0.57 -1.83
C ARG A 197 8.64 -0.30 -1.20
N LEU A 198 9.29 0.19 -0.14
CA LEU A 198 10.30 -0.53 0.62
C LEU A 198 9.80 -1.87 1.18
N VAL A 199 8.48 -2.05 1.30
CA VAL A 199 7.84 -3.31 1.69
C VAL A 199 7.31 -4.07 0.47
N LEU A 200 6.40 -3.47 -0.29
CA LEU A 200 5.61 -4.19 -1.28
C LEU A 200 6.39 -4.57 -2.54
N SER A 201 7.51 -3.90 -2.80
CA SER A 201 8.40 -4.21 -3.93
C SER A 201 9.60 -5.07 -3.53
N ASP A 202 9.81 -5.29 -2.22
CA ASP A 202 10.85 -6.19 -1.75
C ASP A 202 10.38 -7.66 -1.85
N PRO A 203 11.05 -8.52 -2.65
CA PRO A 203 10.70 -9.92 -2.77
C PRO A 203 10.68 -10.69 -1.44
N LYS A 204 11.41 -10.21 -0.42
CA LYS A 204 11.40 -10.75 0.95
C LYS A 204 9.97 -10.85 1.52
N TYR A 205 9.08 -9.95 1.12
CA TYR A 205 7.73 -9.85 1.65
C TYR A 205 6.66 -10.44 0.72
N GLY A 206 7.06 -11.04 -0.42
CA GLY A 206 6.21 -11.93 -1.21
C GLY A 206 5.12 -11.27 -2.07
N TYR A 207 4.96 -9.95 -2.04
CA TYR A 207 3.99 -9.23 -2.89
C TYR A 207 4.54 -8.95 -4.30
N ASN A 208 5.86 -8.79 -4.42
CA ASN A 208 6.56 -8.70 -5.71
C ASN A 208 6.01 -7.61 -6.65
N VAL A 209 5.49 -6.51 -6.09
CA VAL A 209 4.98 -5.39 -6.90
C VAL A 209 6.14 -4.74 -7.63
N LYS A 210 5.96 -4.37 -8.90
CA LYS A 210 6.99 -3.58 -9.59
C LYS A 210 7.17 -2.25 -8.84
N PRO A 211 8.39 -1.81 -8.53
CA PRO A 211 8.61 -0.61 -7.72
C PRO A 211 7.92 0.64 -8.29
N GLN A 212 7.88 0.77 -9.62
CA GLN A 212 7.19 1.87 -10.31
C GLN A 212 5.65 1.86 -10.16
N ASN A 213 5.06 0.73 -9.77
CA ASN A 213 3.61 0.56 -9.60
C ASN A 213 3.14 0.81 -8.16
N VAL A 214 4.04 1.11 -7.24
CA VAL A 214 3.67 1.61 -5.91
C VAL A 214 3.51 3.12 -5.99
N ILE A 215 2.27 3.58 -5.80
CA ILE A 215 1.86 4.97 -5.84
C ILE A 215 1.31 5.33 -4.47
N GLY A 216 1.85 6.39 -3.88
CA GLY A 216 1.46 6.81 -2.54
C GLY A 216 1.75 8.29 -2.30
N VAL A 217 1.72 8.70 -1.04
CA VAL A 217 1.97 10.09 -0.65
C VAL A 217 3.41 10.40 -1.01
N THR A 218 3.57 11.32 -1.95
CA THR A 218 4.88 11.66 -2.48
C THR A 218 5.36 12.93 -1.82
N THR A 219 6.58 12.88 -1.28
CA THR A 219 7.31 14.08 -0.90
C THR A 219 8.55 14.24 -1.78
N LEU A 220 9.09 15.46 -1.85
CA LEU A 220 10.40 15.66 -2.47
C LEU A 220 11.46 14.87 -1.70
N LEU A 221 12.28 14.15 -2.44
CA LEU A 221 13.49 13.51 -1.97
C LEU A 221 14.68 14.43 -2.26
N ARG A 222 15.56 14.59 -1.28
CA ARG A 222 16.78 15.40 -1.40
C ARG A 222 18.01 14.50 -1.47
N ASN A 223 18.88 14.76 -2.44
CA ASN A 223 20.23 14.22 -2.42
C ASN A 223 21.08 15.01 -1.41
N PRO A 224 21.61 14.38 -0.34
CA PRO A 224 22.34 15.10 0.70
C PRO A 224 23.71 15.63 0.22
N ALA A 225 24.32 15.02 -0.80
CA ALA A 225 25.62 15.43 -1.32
C ALA A 225 25.53 16.65 -2.26
N THR A 226 24.43 16.79 -2.99
CA THR A 226 24.27 17.81 -4.04
C THR A 226 23.17 18.83 -3.77
N GLY A 227 22.27 18.54 -2.83
CA GLY A 227 21.07 19.34 -2.57
C GLY A 227 19.96 19.18 -3.62
N ALA A 228 20.18 18.41 -4.69
CA ALA A 228 19.21 18.20 -5.76
C ALA A 228 17.92 17.55 -5.24
N LEU A 229 16.79 17.96 -5.82
CA LEU A 229 15.45 17.51 -5.46
C LEU A 229 14.86 16.64 -6.58
N THR A 230 14.18 15.56 -6.20
CA THR A 230 13.52 14.64 -7.12
C THR A 230 12.38 13.91 -6.41
N THR A 231 11.64 13.08 -7.14
CA THR A 231 10.78 12.02 -6.57
C THR A 231 10.90 10.78 -7.46
N SER A 232 10.52 9.61 -6.96
CA SER A 232 10.42 8.42 -7.80
C SER A 232 9.42 8.63 -8.95
N ARG A 233 8.26 9.27 -8.69
CA ARG A 233 7.29 9.64 -9.74
C ARG A 233 7.91 10.46 -10.89
N LEU A 234 8.73 11.46 -10.57
CA LEU A 234 9.40 12.30 -11.58
C LEU A 234 10.42 11.48 -12.39
N GLN A 235 11.19 10.61 -11.73
CA GLN A 235 12.16 9.74 -12.41
C GLN A 235 11.48 8.69 -13.30
N ILE A 236 10.36 8.12 -12.85
CA ILE A 236 9.56 7.14 -13.61
C ILE A 236 9.01 7.81 -14.87
N LYS A 237 8.41 8.99 -14.73
CA LYS A 237 7.92 9.79 -15.86
C LYS A 237 9.05 10.12 -16.86
N ALA A 238 10.26 10.33 -16.36
CA ALA A 238 11.44 10.60 -17.19
C ALA A 238 12.09 9.34 -17.79
N GLY A 239 11.63 8.13 -17.46
CA GLY A 239 12.22 6.86 -17.91
C GLY A 239 13.61 6.59 -17.33
N LYS A 240 13.95 7.18 -16.18
CA LYS A 240 15.28 7.11 -15.54
C LYS A 240 15.24 6.59 -14.11
N TYR A 241 14.15 5.92 -13.75
CA TYR A 241 13.95 5.44 -12.39
C TYR A 241 14.85 4.25 -12.07
N ASP A 242 15.62 4.41 -11.00
CA ASP A 242 16.41 3.37 -10.37
C ASP A 242 16.12 3.41 -8.87
N GLU A 243 15.42 2.38 -8.39
CA GLU A 243 15.04 2.25 -6.99
C GLU A 243 16.26 2.22 -6.06
N ALA A 244 17.34 1.53 -6.46
CA ALA A 244 18.51 1.37 -5.63
C ALA A 244 19.27 2.69 -5.47
N ALA A 245 19.34 3.49 -6.54
CA ALA A 245 19.96 4.81 -6.50
C ALA A 245 19.27 5.76 -5.50
N ASN A 246 17.94 5.60 -5.31
CA ASN A 246 17.18 6.44 -4.38
C ASN A 246 17.43 6.11 -2.91
N ARG A 247 18.05 4.98 -2.57
CA ARG A 247 18.27 4.56 -1.16
C ARG A 247 19.03 5.60 -0.34
N THR A 248 19.92 6.38 -0.96
CA THR A 248 20.70 7.43 -0.27
C THR A 248 19.97 8.76 -0.14
N LEU A 249 18.81 8.92 -0.79
CA LEU A 249 18.04 10.16 -0.74
C LEU A 249 17.30 10.28 0.59
N VAL A 250 17.10 11.53 1.01
CA VAL A 250 16.48 11.92 2.27
C VAL A 250 15.07 12.46 2.02
N ILE A 251 14.10 12.00 2.80
CA ILE A 251 12.72 12.51 2.77
C ILE A 251 12.72 13.99 3.20
N THR A 252 11.97 14.82 2.50
CA THR A 252 11.66 16.20 2.92
C THR A 252 10.17 16.32 3.24
N PRO A 253 9.71 17.35 3.98
CA PRO A 253 8.28 17.48 4.25
C PRO A 253 7.51 18.05 3.04
N PHE A 254 8.15 18.38 1.91
CA PHE A 254 7.44 19.05 0.82
C PHE A 254 6.60 18.05 0.02
N LEU A 255 5.27 18.13 0.13
CA LEU A 255 4.32 17.27 -0.58
C LEU A 255 4.29 17.55 -2.08
N MET A 256 4.20 16.48 -2.87
CA MET A 256 3.92 16.51 -4.30
C MET A 256 2.51 15.97 -4.55
N ASN A 257 1.73 16.68 -5.35
CA ASN A 257 0.42 16.23 -5.80
C ASN A 257 0.54 15.18 -6.94
N PRO A 258 -0.50 14.39 -7.20
CA PRO A 258 -1.78 14.30 -6.49
C PRO A 258 -1.65 13.61 -5.12
N MET A 259 -2.55 13.97 -4.18
CA MET A 259 -2.65 13.26 -2.90
C MET A 259 -3.30 11.89 -3.13
N THR A 260 -2.84 10.84 -2.47
CA THR A 260 -3.26 9.46 -2.73
C THR A 260 -4.21 8.92 -1.65
N TRP A 261 -5.14 9.76 -1.23
CA TRP A 261 -6.22 9.45 -0.31
C TRP A 261 -7.52 10.07 -0.84
N TYR A 262 -8.68 9.54 -0.43
CA TYR A 262 -10.01 10.03 -0.83
C TYR A 262 -10.14 10.11 -2.37
N GLU A 263 -10.69 11.21 -2.91
CA GLU A 263 -10.81 11.45 -4.35
C GLU A 263 -9.45 11.49 -5.07
N GLY A 264 -8.40 11.78 -4.31
CA GLY A 264 -7.04 11.78 -4.80
C GLY A 264 -6.54 10.40 -5.25
N LYS A 265 -7.05 9.30 -4.67
CA LYS A 265 -6.77 7.94 -5.18
C LYS A 265 -7.32 7.76 -6.60
N LEU A 266 -8.56 8.19 -6.84
CA LEU A 266 -9.15 8.18 -8.18
C LEU A 266 -8.38 9.08 -9.15
N GLY A 267 -8.06 10.31 -8.73
CA GLY A 267 -7.28 11.25 -9.54
C GLY A 267 -5.89 10.70 -9.89
N SER A 268 -5.26 9.95 -8.98
CA SER A 268 -3.97 9.31 -9.18
C SER A 268 -4.04 8.12 -10.14
N ILE A 269 -5.12 7.34 -10.13
CA ILE A 269 -5.33 6.30 -11.16
C ILE A 269 -5.35 6.95 -12.55
N VAL A 270 -6.14 8.02 -12.71
CA VAL A 270 -6.25 8.77 -13.98
C VAL A 270 -4.92 9.40 -14.39
N GLY A 271 -4.19 9.98 -13.44
CA GLY A 271 -2.97 10.75 -13.71
C GLY A 271 -1.70 9.90 -13.89
N TRP A 272 -1.62 8.74 -13.24
CA TRP A 272 -0.39 7.94 -13.19
C TRP A 272 -0.51 6.53 -13.76
N ILE A 273 -1.72 5.98 -13.93
CA ILE A 273 -1.92 4.62 -14.45
C ILE A 273 -2.49 4.69 -15.87
N ASP A 274 -3.75 5.08 -16.00
CA ASP A 274 -4.42 5.21 -17.30
C ASP A 274 -5.63 6.14 -17.18
N GLN A 275 -5.77 7.05 -18.15
CA GLN A 275 -6.85 8.03 -18.16
C GLN A 275 -8.22 7.43 -18.53
N TRP A 276 -8.23 6.32 -19.26
CA TRP A 276 -9.42 5.78 -19.93
C TRP A 276 -9.70 4.34 -19.54
N LYS A 277 -8.65 3.52 -19.48
CA LYS A 277 -8.75 2.13 -19.07
C LYS A 277 -8.97 2.08 -17.57
N LYS A 278 -9.97 1.33 -17.14
CA LYS A 278 -10.35 1.18 -15.74
C LYS A 278 -9.76 -0.09 -15.12
N PRO A 279 -9.49 -0.12 -13.80
CA PRO A 279 -9.02 -1.33 -13.13
C PRO A 279 -10.10 -2.41 -13.10
N VAL A 280 -9.71 -3.65 -13.38
CA VAL A 280 -10.60 -4.83 -13.31
C VAL A 280 -10.74 -5.38 -11.89
N LEU A 281 -9.89 -4.90 -10.96
CA LEU A 281 -10.02 -5.13 -9.53
C LEU A 281 -9.60 -3.87 -8.79
N VAL A 282 -10.41 -3.44 -7.81
CA VAL A 282 -10.02 -2.44 -6.82
C VAL A 282 -10.22 -3.01 -5.42
N ALA A 283 -9.21 -2.90 -4.56
CA ALA A 283 -9.25 -3.36 -3.18
C ALA A 283 -9.04 -2.21 -2.18
N GLY A 284 -9.82 -2.20 -1.10
CA GLY A 284 -9.72 -1.21 -0.01
C GLY A 284 -10.38 -1.69 1.30
N ASP A 285 -10.26 -0.89 2.35
CA ASP A 285 -10.80 -1.18 3.70
C ASP A 285 -11.28 0.06 4.47
N THR A 286 -10.93 1.27 4.01
CA THR A 286 -11.29 2.53 4.66
C THR A 286 -12.29 3.30 3.80
N PRO A 287 -13.55 3.48 4.26
CA PRO A 287 -14.64 3.89 3.37
C PRO A 287 -14.39 5.21 2.66
N THR A 288 -13.96 6.24 3.39
CA THR A 288 -13.75 7.59 2.85
C THR A 288 -12.52 7.67 1.97
N SER A 289 -11.42 7.02 2.37
CA SER A 289 -10.15 7.05 1.64
C SER A 289 -10.19 6.21 0.34
N ASP A 290 -10.79 5.02 0.39
CA ASP A 290 -10.80 4.08 -0.74
C ASP A 290 -12.07 4.15 -1.59
N GLY A 291 -13.15 4.70 -1.04
CA GLY A 291 -14.47 4.68 -1.65
C GLY A 291 -14.51 5.28 -3.05
N TYR A 292 -13.74 6.34 -3.30
CA TYR A 292 -13.66 6.95 -4.64
C TYR A 292 -13.05 6.00 -5.68
N MET A 293 -11.93 5.32 -5.38
CA MET A 293 -11.38 4.36 -6.34
C MET A 293 -12.27 3.11 -6.46
N LEU A 294 -12.87 2.63 -5.36
CA LEU A 294 -13.78 1.49 -5.38
C LEU A 294 -15.03 1.78 -6.23
N LEU A 295 -15.75 2.85 -5.92
CA LEU A 295 -17.06 3.15 -6.52
C LEU A 295 -16.94 3.74 -7.93
N ASN A 296 -15.93 4.58 -8.18
CA ASN A 296 -15.82 5.32 -9.45
C ASN A 296 -14.83 4.72 -10.45
N ALA A 297 -13.76 4.04 -9.99
CA ALA A 297 -12.73 3.53 -10.90
C ALA A 297 -13.04 2.12 -11.43
N THR A 298 -13.52 1.20 -10.59
CA THR A 298 -13.70 -0.23 -10.95
C THR A 298 -14.47 -0.44 -12.27
N ASP A 299 -13.93 -1.27 -13.16
CA ASP A 299 -14.51 -1.61 -14.48
C ASP A 299 -15.64 -2.66 -14.39
N VAL A 300 -16.68 -2.36 -13.61
CA VAL A 300 -17.83 -3.27 -13.39
C VAL A 300 -18.51 -3.67 -14.68
N ALA A 301 -18.56 -2.77 -15.67
CA ALA A 301 -19.20 -3.03 -16.96
C ALA A 301 -18.53 -4.17 -17.73
N ARG A 302 -17.22 -4.39 -17.50
CA ARG A 302 -16.45 -5.49 -18.08
C ARG A 302 -16.22 -6.66 -17.11
N GLY A 303 -16.98 -6.73 -16.01
CA GLY A 303 -16.86 -7.82 -15.03
C GLY A 303 -15.88 -7.55 -13.90
N GLY A 304 -15.34 -6.33 -13.79
CA GLY A 304 -14.42 -5.96 -12.72
C GLY A 304 -15.05 -6.06 -11.34
N VAL A 305 -14.22 -6.36 -10.33
CA VAL A 305 -14.63 -6.67 -8.95
C VAL A 305 -14.09 -5.67 -7.94
N ARG A 306 -14.83 -5.52 -6.83
CA ARG A 306 -14.43 -4.73 -5.66
C ARG A 306 -14.12 -5.65 -4.52
N VAL A 307 -12.88 -5.65 -4.06
CA VAL A 307 -12.48 -6.39 -2.86
C VAL A 307 -12.56 -5.44 -1.66
N TRP A 308 -13.27 -5.85 -0.62
CA TRP A 308 -13.40 -5.09 0.61
C TRP A 308 -12.93 -5.89 1.81
N VAL A 309 -11.85 -5.43 2.44
CA VAL A 309 -11.35 -6.03 3.68
C VAL A 309 -12.10 -5.41 4.86
N ASN A 310 -13.11 -6.12 5.36
CA ASN A 310 -13.98 -5.68 6.43
C ASN A 310 -13.30 -5.79 7.80
N LYS A 311 -12.50 -4.78 8.15
CA LYS A 311 -11.80 -4.70 9.46
C LYS A 311 -12.71 -4.25 10.62
N LYS A 312 -13.79 -3.50 10.36
CA LYS A 312 -14.72 -3.00 11.38
C LYS A 312 -16.16 -2.92 10.82
N ASP A 313 -17.14 -3.38 11.60
CA ASP A 313 -18.55 -3.37 11.17
C ASP A 313 -19.09 -1.97 10.91
N LYS A 314 -18.65 -0.96 11.68
CA LYS A 314 -19.00 0.46 11.44
C LYS A 314 -18.56 0.92 10.04
N GLN A 315 -17.34 0.55 9.62
CA GLN A 315 -16.81 0.92 8.30
C GLN A 315 -17.52 0.15 7.19
N MET A 316 -17.86 -1.13 7.42
CA MET A 316 -18.69 -1.91 6.51
C MET A 316 -20.07 -1.27 6.29
N ALA A 317 -20.73 -0.84 7.36
CA ALA A 317 -22.02 -0.15 7.26
C ALA A 317 -21.90 1.16 6.47
N GLN A 318 -20.84 1.94 6.71
CA GLN A 318 -20.58 3.19 6.01
C GLN A 318 -20.37 2.99 4.50
N ILE A 319 -19.50 2.06 4.08
CA ILE A 319 -19.26 1.83 2.66
C ILE A 319 -20.48 1.22 1.96
N ARG A 320 -21.30 0.40 2.66
CA ARG A 320 -22.57 -0.13 2.12
C ARG A 320 -23.58 0.99 1.90
N ALA A 321 -23.78 1.86 2.89
CA ALA A 321 -24.67 3.01 2.75
C ALA A 321 -24.25 3.88 1.55
N TRP A 322 -22.96 4.22 1.44
CA TRP A 322 -22.46 5.01 0.32
C TRP A 322 -22.59 4.29 -1.04
N SER A 323 -22.36 2.98 -1.09
CA SER A 323 -22.59 2.14 -2.27
C SER A 323 -24.06 2.19 -2.72
N ASP A 324 -25.00 2.02 -1.81
CA ASP A 324 -26.44 1.98 -2.10
C ASP A 324 -26.95 3.37 -2.53
N GLU A 325 -26.53 4.42 -1.82
CA GLU A 325 -26.81 5.82 -2.18
C GLU A 325 -26.24 6.18 -3.57
N SER A 326 -25.02 5.72 -3.87
CA SER A 326 -24.39 5.93 -5.17
C SER A 326 -25.13 5.18 -6.29
N ALA A 327 -25.59 3.96 -6.05
CA ALA A 327 -26.39 3.20 -7.00
C ALA A 327 -27.74 3.88 -7.28
N ALA A 328 -28.41 4.36 -6.23
CA ALA A 328 -29.65 5.13 -6.36
C ALA A 328 -29.42 6.43 -7.15
N LYS A 329 -28.30 7.12 -6.89
CA LYS A 329 -27.93 8.34 -7.62
C LYS A 329 -27.59 8.07 -9.08
N GLN A 330 -26.84 7.02 -9.38
CA GLN A 330 -26.56 6.57 -10.76
C GLN A 330 -27.86 6.32 -11.52
N LYS A 331 -28.82 5.59 -10.91
CA LYS A 331 -30.14 5.34 -11.48
C LYS A 331 -30.92 6.64 -11.75
N ALA A 332 -30.96 7.55 -10.78
CA ALA A 332 -31.66 8.82 -10.92
C ALA A 332 -31.07 9.73 -12.02
N LEU A 333 -29.77 9.60 -12.29
CA LEU A 333 -29.06 10.32 -13.36
C LEU A 333 -29.12 9.62 -14.72
N GLY A 334 -29.76 8.44 -14.83
CA GLY A 334 -29.78 7.65 -16.06
C GLY A 334 -28.42 7.04 -16.42
N LEU A 335 -27.52 6.90 -15.46
CA LEU A 335 -26.22 6.26 -15.64
C LEU A 335 -26.32 4.75 -15.42
N PRO A 336 -25.39 3.95 -15.98
CA PRO A 336 -25.24 2.55 -15.60
C PRO A 336 -25.07 2.41 -14.09
N VAL A 337 -25.91 1.57 -13.49
CA VAL A 337 -25.89 1.31 -12.04
C VAL A 337 -24.84 0.25 -11.74
N THR A 338 -23.71 0.69 -11.18
CA THR A 338 -22.54 -0.16 -10.95
C THR A 338 -22.05 -0.15 -9.51
N ALA A 339 -22.43 0.85 -8.70
CA ALA A 339 -21.87 1.07 -7.37
C ALA A 339 -22.13 -0.10 -6.40
N ASP A 340 -23.29 -0.74 -6.50
CA ASP A 340 -23.73 -1.86 -5.65
C ASP A 340 -23.34 -3.25 -6.17
N LYS A 341 -22.55 -3.33 -7.25
CA LYS A 341 -22.25 -4.60 -7.96
C LYS A 341 -20.85 -5.15 -7.64
N ASN A 342 -20.70 -6.45 -7.85
CA ASN A 342 -19.42 -7.18 -7.86
C ASN A 342 -18.54 -6.99 -6.61
N TRP A 343 -19.17 -6.91 -5.44
CA TRP A 343 -18.47 -6.82 -4.15
C TRP A 343 -18.06 -8.20 -3.65
N ILE A 344 -16.77 -8.37 -3.36
CA ILE A 344 -16.18 -9.49 -2.64
C ILE A 344 -15.76 -8.96 -1.27
N VAL A 345 -16.50 -9.33 -0.23
CA VAL A 345 -16.25 -8.87 1.14
C VAL A 345 -15.58 -9.98 1.93
N VAL A 346 -14.47 -9.66 2.59
CA VAL A 346 -13.71 -10.62 3.38
C VAL A 346 -13.32 -10.03 4.73
N LYS A 347 -13.28 -10.85 5.78
CA LYS A 347 -12.73 -10.44 7.09
C LYS A 347 -11.21 -10.64 7.08
N PRO A 348 -10.41 -9.79 7.76
CA PRO A 348 -8.95 -9.94 7.85
C PRO A 348 -8.47 -11.35 8.21
N ASP A 349 -9.14 -11.99 9.18
CA ASP A 349 -8.74 -13.33 9.64
C ASP A 349 -8.95 -14.42 8.59
N ALA A 350 -9.83 -14.19 7.60
CA ALA A 350 -10.12 -15.17 6.55
C ALA A 350 -9.10 -15.16 5.41
N ILE A 351 -8.20 -14.16 5.37
CA ILE A 351 -7.14 -14.01 4.35
C ILE A 351 -5.74 -13.92 4.98
N GLN A 352 -5.62 -14.26 6.25
CA GLN A 352 -4.40 -14.07 7.02
C GLN A 352 -3.22 -14.92 6.59
#